data_AF-A0A1F7CWN1-F1
#
_entry.id   AF-A0A1F7CWN1-F1
#
_cell.length_a   1.000
_cell.length_b   1.000
_cell.length_c   1.000
_cell.angle_alpha   90.00
_cell.angle_beta   90.00
_cell.angle_gamma   90.00
#
_symmetry.space_group_name_H-M   'P 1'
#
loop_
_entity.id
_entity.type
_entity.pdbx_description
1 polymer ?
#
loop_
_entity_poly.entity_id
_entity_poly.type
_entity_poly.pdbx_seq_one_letter_code
_entity_poly.pdbx_strand_id
1 'polypeptide(L)'
;MSAIEYQRLIMNDRVRMDAFAKALRQTVTPGCTVIDVGSGTGFLAFLARKLGAKRCILIEREEEFLELSRAIARRNSIRGCEFLHAHSAEIRGLPKADLVVSETLGNFAYEENILETLTDARRFLKKGGVMIPQRIEQYAAPLVTQGLWREIASWDHANHDLDWSEARRKSMNNMYVKIVRPRDLLPGTGAAKRWDDADLTGGKLRSIRTGELQWHIGSPVTIYGFALWWVCTLLPGIVLSTSPKEPPTHWQQIFLPVEQPLRLAKGETLRLGLRSDSRPAVKINVSWTAEQISASGKTMGSQSMDMRKG
;
A
#
# COMPACT_ATOMS: atom_id res chain seq x y z
N MET A 1 7.86 -2.85 16.53
CA MET A 1 6.51 -2.79 17.10
C MET A 1 6.06 -4.23 17.33
N SER A 2 5.44 -4.56 18.47
CA SER A 2 4.92 -5.91 18.67
C SER A 2 3.69 -6.17 17.77
N ALA A 3 3.36 -7.45 17.55
CA ALA A 3 2.21 -7.87 16.76
C ALA A 3 0.89 -7.25 17.28
N ILE A 4 0.70 -7.25 18.60
CA ILE A 4 -0.50 -6.65 19.23
C ILE A 4 -0.52 -5.11 19.14
N GLU A 5 0.63 -4.45 19.23
CA GLU A 5 0.70 -2.99 19.06
C GLU A 5 0.36 -2.58 17.61
N TYR A 6 0.77 -3.39 16.64
CA TYR A 6 0.36 -3.19 15.26
C TYR A 6 -1.16 -3.37 15.09
N GLN A 7 -1.75 -4.42 15.66
CA GLN A 7 -3.20 -4.60 15.65
C GLN A 7 -3.93 -3.42 16.32
N ARG A 8 -3.41 -2.91 17.44
CA ARG A 8 -3.98 -1.72 18.11
C ARG A 8 -3.96 -0.50 17.20
N LEU A 9 -2.87 -0.29 16.46
CA LEU A 9 -2.73 0.81 15.49
C LEU A 9 -3.76 0.71 14.37
N ILE A 10 -3.85 -0.44 13.68
CA ILE A 10 -4.76 -0.61 12.53
C ILE A 10 -6.24 -0.63 12.94
N MET A 11 -6.55 -1.06 14.16
CA MET A 11 -7.92 -1.06 14.69
C MET A 11 -8.38 0.34 15.11
N ASN A 12 -7.46 1.28 15.35
CA ASN A 12 -7.78 2.68 15.67
C ASN A 12 -7.72 3.61 14.45
N ASP A 13 -7.34 3.09 13.27
CA ASP A 13 -7.45 3.82 12.02
C ASP A 13 -8.92 3.91 11.59
N ARG A 14 -9.58 5.01 11.95
CA ARG A 14 -11.01 5.20 11.65
C ARG A 14 -11.31 5.24 10.16
N VAL A 15 -10.40 5.79 9.35
CA VAL A 15 -10.59 5.88 7.89
C VAL A 15 -10.68 4.47 7.30
N ARG A 16 -9.73 3.59 7.69
CA ARG A 16 -9.76 2.16 7.35
C ARG A 16 -11.05 1.51 7.83
N MET A 17 -11.33 1.62 9.14
CA MET A 17 -12.42 0.90 9.78
C MET A 17 -13.79 1.29 9.21
N ASP A 18 -14.02 2.58 8.97
CA ASP A 18 -15.27 3.09 8.41
C ASP A 18 -15.44 2.69 6.94
N ALA A 19 -14.37 2.71 6.14
CA ALA A 19 -14.42 2.30 4.74
C ALA A 19 -14.81 0.82 4.60
N PHE A 20 -14.14 -0.08 5.34
CA PHE A 20 -14.48 -1.50 5.33
C PHE A 20 -15.86 -1.78 5.92
N ALA A 21 -16.24 -1.09 7.01
CA ALA A 21 -17.58 -1.24 7.57
C ALA A 21 -18.68 -0.80 6.58
N LYS A 22 -18.47 0.30 5.84
CA LYS A 22 -19.37 0.75 4.78
C LYS A 22 -19.45 -0.30 3.65
N ALA A 23 -18.32 -0.84 3.23
CA ALA A 23 -18.27 -1.85 2.17
C ALA A 23 -18.99 -3.15 2.57
N LEU A 24 -18.79 -3.62 3.80
CA LEU A 24 -19.47 -4.79 4.33
C LEU A 24 -20.98 -4.57 4.48
N ARG A 25 -21.42 -3.39 4.95
CA ARG A 25 -22.86 -3.06 5.01
C ARG A 25 -23.56 -3.11 3.65
N GLN A 26 -22.85 -2.76 2.58
CA GLN A 26 -23.40 -2.77 1.23
C GLN A 26 -23.42 -4.17 0.58
N THR A 27 -22.58 -5.10 1.05
CA THR A 27 -22.37 -6.41 0.39
C THR A 27 -22.88 -7.60 1.18
N VAL A 28 -22.88 -7.52 2.51
CA VAL A 28 -23.38 -8.61 3.36
C VAL A 28 -24.90 -8.64 3.30
N THR A 29 -25.43 -9.77 2.86
CA THR A 29 -26.87 -10.04 2.84
C THR A 29 -27.22 -11.15 3.86
N PRO A 30 -28.44 -11.14 4.43
CA PRO A 30 -28.87 -12.20 5.33
C PRO A 30 -28.72 -13.57 4.68
N GLY A 31 -28.02 -14.49 5.35
CA GLY A 31 -27.82 -15.84 4.82
C GLY A 31 -26.51 -16.05 4.06
N CYS A 32 -25.77 -15.00 3.71
CA CYS A 32 -24.58 -15.10 2.87
C CYS A 32 -23.39 -15.79 3.58
N THR A 33 -22.47 -16.34 2.79
CA THR A 33 -21.18 -16.87 3.26
C THR A 33 -20.07 -15.89 2.94
N VAL A 34 -19.23 -15.57 3.92
CA VAL A 34 -18.08 -14.68 3.79
C VAL A 34 -16.80 -15.44 4.08
N ILE A 35 -15.77 -15.25 3.26
CA ILE A 35 -14.40 -15.70 3.53
C ILE A 35 -13.53 -14.46 3.77
N ASP A 36 -12.84 -14.45 4.91
CA ASP A 36 -11.94 -13.39 5.36
C ASP A 36 -10.49 -13.92 5.29
N VAL A 37 -9.73 -13.42 4.32
CA VAL A 37 -8.35 -13.87 4.04
C VAL A 37 -7.36 -12.92 4.70
N GLY A 38 -6.46 -13.47 5.53
CA GLY A 38 -5.61 -12.63 6.39
C GLY A 38 -6.44 -11.99 7.50
N SER A 39 -7.26 -12.81 8.18
CA SER A 39 -8.33 -12.30 9.04
C SER A 39 -7.85 -11.56 10.30
N GLY A 40 -6.59 -11.73 10.70
CA GLY A 40 -6.00 -11.11 11.89
C GLY A 40 -6.86 -11.34 13.14
N THR A 41 -7.28 -10.26 13.80
CA THR A 41 -8.17 -10.33 14.98
C THR A 41 -9.60 -10.75 14.66
N GLY A 42 -9.94 -10.99 13.39
CA GLY A 42 -11.26 -11.40 12.90
C GLY A 42 -12.28 -10.27 12.75
N PHE A 43 -11.86 -9.01 12.82
CA PHE A 43 -12.77 -7.85 12.83
C PHE A 43 -13.77 -7.85 11.66
N LEU A 44 -13.29 -8.08 10.43
CA LEU A 44 -14.11 -8.02 9.22
C LEU A 44 -15.16 -9.13 9.20
N ALA A 45 -14.76 -10.38 9.44
CA ALA A 45 -15.67 -11.50 9.61
C ALA A 45 -16.69 -11.30 10.75
N PHE A 46 -16.26 -10.75 11.89
CA PHE A 46 -17.15 -10.48 13.03
C PHE A 46 -18.18 -9.41 12.72
N LEU A 47 -17.78 -8.35 12.01
CA LEU A 47 -18.70 -7.34 11.53
C LEU A 47 -19.68 -7.94 10.51
N ALA A 48 -19.20 -8.76 9.57
CA ALA A 48 -20.07 -9.47 8.64
C ALA A 48 -21.10 -10.36 9.35
N ARG A 49 -20.72 -11.05 10.44
CA ARG A 49 -21.67 -11.80 11.28
C ARG A 49 -22.72 -10.91 11.92
N LYS A 50 -22.32 -9.76 12.47
CA LYS A 50 -23.26 -8.78 13.03
C LYS A 50 -24.21 -8.18 11.97
N LEU A 51 -23.78 -8.13 10.72
CA LEU A 51 -24.58 -7.65 9.58
C LEU A 51 -25.50 -8.72 8.97
N GLY A 52 -25.44 -9.97 9.43
CA GLY A 52 -26.38 -11.03 9.04
C GLY A 52 -25.81 -12.14 8.14
N ALA A 53 -24.50 -12.14 7.85
CA ALA A 53 -23.86 -13.27 7.16
C ALA A 53 -24.10 -14.58 7.92
N LYS A 54 -24.56 -15.66 7.29
CA LYS A 54 -24.84 -16.93 7.99
C LYS A 54 -23.58 -17.62 8.49
N ARG A 55 -22.51 -17.55 7.69
CA ARG A 55 -21.24 -18.23 7.94
C ARG A 55 -20.08 -17.31 7.55
N CYS A 56 -19.07 -17.25 8.41
CA CYS A 56 -17.80 -16.62 8.10
C CYS A 56 -16.68 -17.65 8.26
N ILE A 57 -15.76 -17.70 7.30
CA ILE A 57 -14.57 -18.54 7.34
C ILE A 57 -13.37 -17.59 7.40
N LEU A 58 -12.66 -17.63 8.50
CA LEU A 58 -11.49 -16.81 8.79
C LEU A 58 -10.24 -17.63 8.48
N ILE A 59 -9.41 -17.15 7.57
CA ILE A 59 -8.15 -17.78 7.21
C ILE A 59 -7.03 -16.87 7.71
N GLU A 60 -6.19 -17.39 8.60
CA GLU A 60 -5.07 -16.66 9.19
C GLU A 60 -3.84 -17.56 9.25
N ARG A 61 -2.67 -16.99 8.95
CA ARG A 61 -1.37 -17.67 8.95
C ARG A 61 -0.65 -17.58 10.29
N GLU A 62 -0.93 -16.55 11.09
CA GLU A 62 -0.31 -16.36 12.40
C GLU A 62 -1.22 -16.92 13.50
N GLU A 63 -0.79 -18.02 14.14
CA GLU A 63 -1.58 -18.73 15.15
C GLU A 63 -2.02 -17.82 16.31
N GLU A 64 -1.14 -16.95 16.80
CA GLU A 64 -1.41 -15.99 17.88
C GLU A 64 -2.65 -15.12 17.59
N PHE A 65 -2.80 -14.64 16.34
CA PHE A 65 -3.94 -13.84 15.96
C PHE A 65 -5.22 -14.68 15.81
N LEU A 66 -5.11 -15.91 15.33
CA LEU A 66 -6.25 -16.79 15.25
C LEU A 66 -6.78 -17.18 16.64
N GLU A 67 -5.90 -17.42 17.61
CA GLU A 67 -6.26 -17.66 19.01
C GLU A 67 -6.96 -16.45 19.64
N LEU A 68 -6.39 -15.25 19.44
CA LEU A 68 -6.98 -14.00 19.87
C LEU A 68 -8.37 -13.79 19.24
N SER A 69 -8.50 -14.05 17.94
CA SER A 69 -9.75 -13.99 17.18
C SER A 69 -10.81 -14.92 17.78
N ARG A 70 -10.46 -16.18 18.09
CA ARG A 70 -11.37 -17.11 18.80
C ARG A 70 -11.79 -16.58 20.17
N ALA A 71 -10.86 -16.00 20.94
CA ALA A 71 -11.17 -15.43 22.26
C ALA A 71 -12.13 -14.23 22.16
N ILE A 72 -11.91 -13.34 21.19
CA ILE A 72 -12.79 -12.19 20.91
C ILE A 72 -14.19 -12.67 20.51
N ALA A 73 -14.28 -13.64 19.59
CA ALA A 73 -15.56 -14.20 19.15
C ALA A 73 -16.35 -14.79 20.33
N ARG A 74 -15.70 -15.57 21.19
CA ARG A 74 -16.33 -16.15 22.40
C ARG A 74 -16.84 -15.05 23.34
N ARG A 75 -16.03 -14.04 23.65
CA ARG A 75 -16.40 -12.93 24.54
C ARG A 75 -17.55 -12.08 23.99
N ASN A 76 -17.69 -12.00 22.67
CA ASN A 76 -18.75 -11.25 22.01
C ASN A 76 -19.93 -12.12 21.57
N SER A 77 -19.98 -13.39 22.00
CA SER A 77 -21.03 -14.35 21.62
C SER A 77 -21.23 -14.50 20.10
N ILE A 78 -20.16 -14.35 19.32
CA ILE A 78 -20.19 -14.46 17.86
C ILE A 78 -20.10 -15.93 17.47
N ARG A 79 -21.19 -16.46 16.89
CA ARG A 79 -21.30 -17.85 16.42
C ARG A 79 -21.26 -17.91 14.90
N GLY A 80 -21.03 -19.10 14.32
CA GLY A 80 -21.02 -19.28 12.85
C GLY A 80 -19.71 -18.83 12.19
N CYS A 81 -18.62 -18.80 12.96
CA CYS A 81 -17.27 -18.55 12.48
C CYS A 81 -16.49 -19.88 12.47
N GLU A 82 -15.85 -20.17 11.34
CA GLU A 82 -14.83 -21.20 11.20
C GLU A 82 -13.47 -20.53 11.11
N PHE A 83 -12.49 -21.07 11.83
CA PHE A 83 -11.18 -20.45 12.02
C PHE A 83 -10.12 -21.43 11.54
N LEU A 84 -9.41 -21.07 10.48
CA LEU A 84 -8.45 -21.92 9.79
C LEU A 84 -7.05 -21.32 9.93
N HIS A 85 -6.15 -22.06 10.59
CA HIS A 85 -4.73 -21.72 10.67
C HIS A 85 -4.03 -22.26 9.41
N ALA A 86 -3.85 -21.44 8.40
CA ALA A 86 -3.22 -21.81 7.13
C ALA A 86 -2.96 -20.60 6.25
N HIS A 87 -2.07 -20.77 5.27
CA HIS A 87 -2.05 -19.87 4.13
C HIS A 87 -3.25 -20.18 3.20
N SER A 88 -3.93 -19.15 2.67
CA SER A 88 -5.13 -19.33 1.85
C SER A 88 -4.90 -20.20 0.61
N ALA A 89 -3.73 -20.08 -0.01
CA ALA A 89 -3.30 -20.88 -1.18
C ALA A 89 -3.14 -22.38 -0.88
N GLU A 90 -3.04 -22.80 0.38
CA GLU A 90 -2.87 -24.20 0.78
C GLU A 90 -4.22 -24.91 0.97
N ILE A 91 -5.27 -24.14 1.29
CA ILE A 91 -6.58 -24.72 1.61
C ILE A 91 -7.26 -25.30 0.36
N ARG A 92 -7.89 -26.45 0.50
CA ARG A 92 -8.70 -27.11 -0.54
C ARG A 92 -10.09 -27.43 0.01
N GLY A 93 -11.09 -27.54 -0.88
CA GLY A 93 -12.43 -28.02 -0.50
C GLY A 93 -13.32 -27.04 0.27
N LEU A 94 -12.99 -25.74 0.34
CA LEU A 94 -13.90 -24.75 0.94
C LEU A 94 -15.17 -24.58 0.11
N PRO A 95 -16.32 -24.31 0.77
CA PRO A 95 -17.51 -23.88 0.05
C PRO A 95 -17.24 -22.55 -0.65
N LYS A 96 -17.91 -22.34 -1.78
CA LYS A 96 -17.89 -21.05 -2.47
C LYS A 96 -18.62 -20.00 -1.62
N ALA A 97 -18.05 -18.80 -1.51
CA ALA A 97 -18.59 -17.67 -0.76
C ALA A 97 -19.27 -16.64 -1.66
N ASP A 98 -20.22 -15.92 -1.08
CA ASP A 98 -20.88 -14.77 -1.69
C ASP A 98 -19.96 -13.54 -1.65
N LEU A 99 -19.10 -13.47 -0.63
CA LEU A 99 -18.13 -12.40 -0.43
C LEU A 99 -16.78 -12.99 -0.02
N VAL A 100 -15.71 -12.56 -0.68
CA VAL A 100 -14.33 -12.71 -0.21
C VAL A 100 -13.81 -11.32 0.13
N VAL A 101 -13.33 -11.15 1.36
CA VAL A 101 -12.70 -9.92 1.83
C VAL A 101 -11.27 -10.22 2.28
N SER A 102 -10.35 -9.31 1.98
CA SER A 102 -8.96 -9.35 2.43
C SER A 102 -8.52 -7.94 2.73
N GLU A 103 -7.88 -7.74 3.87
CA GLU A 103 -7.23 -6.47 4.21
C GLU A 103 -5.76 -6.77 4.53
N THR A 104 -4.97 -6.83 3.46
CA THR A 104 -3.53 -7.08 3.50
C THR A 104 -2.82 -5.98 2.70
N LEU A 105 -3.32 -4.74 2.82
CA LEU A 105 -2.73 -3.57 2.16
C LEU A 105 -1.49 -3.13 2.95
N GLY A 106 -0.39 -2.91 2.25
CA GLY A 106 0.84 -2.42 2.87
C GLY A 106 0.97 -0.90 2.91
N ASN A 107 2.03 -0.42 3.59
CA ASN A 107 2.44 0.97 3.47
C ASN A 107 2.74 1.30 2.00
N PHE A 108 3.48 0.39 1.35
CA PHE A 108 3.44 0.27 -0.10
C PHE A 108 2.34 -0.72 -0.49
N ALA A 109 1.47 -0.35 -1.44
CA ALA A 109 0.17 -1.01 -1.62
C ALA A 109 0.24 -2.54 -1.82
N TYR A 110 1.32 -3.03 -2.44
CA TYR A 110 1.48 -4.44 -2.83
C TYR A 110 2.34 -5.28 -1.91
N GLU A 111 2.58 -4.82 -0.68
CA GLU A 111 3.15 -5.70 0.34
C GLU A 111 2.18 -6.85 0.67
N GLU A 112 2.63 -7.79 1.52
CA GLU A 112 1.84 -8.94 1.98
C GLU A 112 1.24 -9.81 0.85
N ASN A 113 1.84 -9.75 -0.35
CA ASN A 113 1.42 -10.51 -1.52
C ASN A 113 -0.07 -10.37 -1.87
N ILE A 114 -0.65 -9.18 -1.63
CA ILE A 114 -2.07 -8.93 -1.88
C ILE A 114 -2.51 -9.29 -3.31
N LEU A 115 -1.65 -9.06 -4.31
CA LEU A 115 -1.96 -9.36 -5.71
C LEU A 115 -2.12 -10.87 -5.95
N GLU A 116 -1.19 -11.67 -5.45
CA GLU A 116 -1.22 -13.13 -5.53
C GLU A 116 -2.36 -13.70 -4.69
N THR A 117 -2.49 -13.23 -3.44
CA THR A 117 -3.50 -13.66 -2.48
C THR A 117 -4.91 -13.44 -3.03
N LEU A 118 -5.22 -12.25 -3.54
CA LEU A 118 -6.55 -11.98 -4.10
C LEU A 118 -6.76 -12.65 -5.47
N THR A 119 -5.70 -12.84 -6.26
CA THR A 119 -5.81 -13.63 -7.49
C THR A 119 -6.20 -15.08 -7.20
N ASP A 120 -5.57 -15.72 -6.21
CA ASP A 120 -5.92 -17.07 -5.78
C ASP A 120 -7.30 -17.12 -5.12
N ALA A 121 -7.62 -16.17 -4.24
CA ALA A 121 -8.84 -16.15 -3.46
C ALA A 121 -10.12 -16.06 -4.31
N ARG A 122 -10.03 -15.62 -5.58
CA ARG A 122 -11.12 -15.72 -6.57
C ARG A 122 -11.68 -17.14 -6.70
N ARG A 123 -10.86 -18.18 -6.49
CA ARG A 123 -11.31 -19.57 -6.51
C ARG A 123 -12.29 -19.89 -5.38
N PHE A 124 -12.41 -19.04 -4.37
CA PHE A 124 -13.41 -19.18 -3.32
C PHE A 124 -14.72 -18.48 -3.65
N LEU A 125 -14.81 -17.67 -4.71
CA LEU A 125 -16.05 -16.95 -5.04
C LEU A 125 -17.05 -17.82 -5.79
N LYS A 126 -18.33 -17.65 -5.46
CA LYS A 126 -19.46 -18.05 -6.31
C LYS A 126 -19.45 -17.21 -7.59
N LYS A 127 -20.11 -17.70 -8.64
CA LYS A 127 -20.42 -16.87 -9.82
C LYS A 127 -21.27 -15.68 -9.38
N GLY A 128 -20.81 -14.46 -9.68
CA GLY A 128 -21.46 -13.23 -9.23
C GLY A 128 -21.16 -12.83 -7.78
N GLY A 129 -20.29 -13.56 -7.08
CA GLY A 129 -19.81 -13.17 -5.76
C GLY A 129 -18.93 -11.91 -5.82
N VAL A 130 -18.80 -11.22 -4.69
CA VAL A 130 -18.09 -9.96 -4.58
C VAL A 130 -16.72 -10.19 -3.94
N MET A 131 -15.70 -9.49 -4.44
CA MET A 131 -14.39 -9.42 -3.82
C MET A 131 -14.12 -8.00 -3.32
N ILE A 132 -13.53 -7.90 -2.13
CA ILE A 132 -13.10 -6.64 -1.53
C ILE A 132 -11.64 -6.80 -1.08
N PRO A 133 -10.73 -5.88 -1.46
CA PRO A 133 -10.93 -4.73 -2.36
C PRO A 133 -11.08 -5.10 -3.85
N GLN A 134 -11.49 -4.13 -4.67
CA GLN A 134 -11.71 -4.30 -6.11
C GLN A 134 -10.64 -3.68 -7.00
N ARG A 135 -10.01 -2.57 -6.60
CA ARG A 135 -8.98 -1.90 -7.41
C ARG A 135 -7.97 -1.17 -6.54
N ILE A 136 -6.71 -1.17 -6.94
CA ILE A 136 -5.65 -0.37 -6.33
C ILE A 136 -5.04 0.53 -7.39
N GLU A 137 -5.02 1.82 -7.13
CA GLU A 137 -4.35 2.83 -7.95
C GLU A 137 -3.21 3.43 -7.14
N GLN A 138 -2.05 3.59 -7.74
CA GLN A 138 -0.89 4.18 -7.07
C GLN A 138 -0.47 5.47 -7.75
N TYR A 139 -0.14 6.46 -6.91
CA TYR A 139 0.17 7.82 -7.31
C TYR A 139 1.56 8.19 -6.83
N ALA A 140 2.17 9.13 -7.55
CA ALA A 140 3.39 9.78 -7.14
C ALA A 140 3.31 11.29 -7.38
N ALA A 141 4.03 12.05 -6.55
CA ALA A 141 4.27 13.47 -6.74
C ALA A 141 5.70 13.85 -6.31
N PRO A 142 6.33 14.84 -6.96
CA PRO A 142 7.65 15.33 -6.55
C PRO A 142 7.57 16.04 -5.20
N LEU A 143 8.55 15.81 -4.34
CA LEU A 143 8.68 16.42 -3.02
C LEU A 143 9.65 17.61 -3.09
N VAL A 144 9.19 18.79 -2.64
CA VAL A 144 9.88 20.09 -2.79
C VAL A 144 10.41 20.67 -1.48
N THR A 145 10.10 20.03 -0.35
CA THR A 145 10.62 20.43 0.97
C THR A 145 11.79 19.56 1.41
N GLN A 146 12.84 20.16 1.95
CA GLN A 146 14.08 19.43 2.24
C GLN A 146 14.02 18.52 3.49
N GLY A 147 13.03 18.67 4.38
CA GLY A 147 13.03 18.05 5.72
C GLY A 147 13.25 16.53 5.73
N LEU A 148 12.43 15.78 4.99
CA LEU A 148 12.55 14.31 4.91
C LEU A 148 13.88 13.88 4.30
N TRP A 149 14.34 14.58 3.26
CA TRP A 149 15.62 14.27 2.62
C TRP A 149 16.81 14.50 3.55
N ARG A 150 16.80 15.59 4.34
CA ARG A 150 17.84 15.88 5.35
C ARG A 150 17.92 14.81 6.43
N GLU A 151 16.77 14.26 6.83
CA GLU A 151 16.74 13.16 7.79
C GLU A 151 17.51 11.95 7.25
N ILE A 152 17.24 11.56 6.00
CA ILE A 152 17.91 10.43 5.34
C ILE A 152 19.38 10.73 5.04
N ALA A 153 19.71 11.98 4.70
CA ALA A 153 21.07 12.45 4.44
C ALA A 153 21.89 12.74 5.70
N SER A 154 21.35 12.52 6.90
CA SER A 154 21.99 12.94 8.17
C SER A 154 23.39 12.36 8.42
N TRP A 155 23.73 11.26 7.73
CA TRP A 155 25.07 10.69 7.66
C TRP A 155 26.14 11.71 7.24
N ASP A 156 25.79 12.70 6.41
CA ASP A 156 26.67 13.80 5.98
C ASP A 156 27.16 14.67 7.16
N HIS A 157 26.55 14.52 8.33
CA HIS A 157 26.85 15.31 9.54
C HIS A 157 27.30 14.45 10.73
N ALA A 158 27.35 13.12 10.58
CA ALA A 158 27.85 12.21 11.62
C ALA A 158 29.38 12.26 11.67
N ASN A 159 29.98 13.24 12.36
CA ASN A 159 31.42 13.45 12.32
C ASN A 159 32.14 12.95 13.59
N HIS A 160 32.97 11.91 13.41
CA HIS A 160 33.94 11.38 14.36
C HIS A 160 35.13 10.74 13.61
N ASP A 161 35.62 11.39 12.54
CA ASP A 161 36.70 10.90 11.65
C ASP A 161 36.38 9.58 10.92
N LEU A 162 35.10 9.31 10.67
CA LEU A 162 34.61 8.14 9.94
C LEU A 162 33.94 8.56 8.63
N ASP A 163 34.18 7.80 7.55
CA ASP A 163 33.48 7.97 6.28
C ASP A 163 32.17 7.16 6.27
N TRP A 164 31.04 7.87 6.27
CA TRP A 164 29.70 7.29 6.27
C TRP A 164 29.07 7.22 4.86
N SER A 165 29.85 7.43 3.80
CA SER A 165 29.37 7.45 2.41
C SER A 165 28.58 6.19 2.04
N GLU A 166 29.01 5.01 2.47
CA GLU A 166 28.27 3.75 2.22
C GLU A 166 26.94 3.67 2.98
N ALA A 167 26.88 4.14 4.23
CA ALA A 167 25.64 4.20 5.00
C ALA A 167 24.64 5.20 4.37
N ARG A 168 25.15 6.35 3.92
CA ARG A 168 24.38 7.32 3.15
C ARG A 168 23.86 6.71 1.84
N ARG A 169 24.72 6.03 1.08
CA ARG A 169 24.36 5.37 -0.19
C ARG A 169 23.25 4.35 0.01
N LYS A 170 23.37 3.48 1.02
CA LYS A 170 22.32 2.53 1.40
C LYS A 170 21.02 3.22 1.76
N SER A 171 21.09 4.25 2.59
CA SER A 171 19.92 5.02 3.00
C SER A 171 19.20 5.68 1.81
N MET A 172 19.94 6.22 0.83
CA MET A 172 19.35 6.80 -0.39
C MET A 172 18.75 5.75 -1.35
N ASN A 173 19.12 4.48 -1.20
CA ASN A 173 18.57 3.39 -2.00
C ASN A 173 17.35 2.72 -1.34
N ASN A 174 16.86 3.22 -0.21
CA ASN A 174 15.70 2.64 0.49
C ASN A 174 14.43 3.50 0.35
N MET A 175 13.26 2.87 0.52
CA MET A 175 11.99 3.56 0.66
C MET A 175 11.65 3.76 2.14
N TYR A 176 10.95 4.85 2.47
CA TYR A 176 10.62 5.19 3.85
C TYR A 176 9.14 5.45 4.04
N VAL A 177 8.56 4.86 5.08
CA VAL A 177 7.21 5.23 5.54
C VAL A 177 7.30 6.58 6.26
N LYS A 178 6.65 7.60 5.72
CA LYS A 178 6.69 8.98 6.21
C LYS A 178 5.34 9.65 6.11
N ILE A 179 5.09 10.59 7.02
CA ILE A 179 4.00 11.54 6.88
C ILE A 179 4.45 12.60 5.87
N VAL A 180 3.77 12.64 4.74
CA VAL A 180 3.94 13.68 3.71
C VAL A 180 2.72 14.60 3.78
N ARG A 181 2.95 15.91 3.85
CA ARG A 181 1.89 16.92 3.87
C ARG A 181 1.68 17.50 2.47
N PRO A 182 0.49 18.04 2.15
CA PRO A 182 0.25 18.66 0.84
C PRO A 182 1.26 19.76 0.46
N ARG A 183 1.76 20.51 1.45
CA ARG A 183 2.78 21.55 1.27
C ARG A 183 4.18 21.02 0.93
N ASP A 184 4.43 19.74 1.18
CA ASP A 184 5.72 19.11 0.90
C ASP A 184 5.81 18.73 -0.58
N LEU A 185 4.68 18.70 -1.31
CA LEU A 185 4.59 18.32 -2.70
C LEU A 185 4.73 19.50 -3.65
N LEU A 186 5.14 19.23 -4.89
CA LEU A 186 5.04 20.19 -5.98
C LEU A 186 3.60 20.75 -6.05
N PRO A 187 3.40 22.08 -6.09
CA PRO A 187 2.07 22.67 -6.11
C PRO A 187 1.40 22.48 -7.48
N GLY A 188 0.06 22.56 -7.49
CA GLY A 188 -0.74 22.51 -8.70
C GLY A 188 -1.48 21.18 -8.93
N THR A 189 -2.48 21.21 -9.80
CA THR A 189 -3.38 20.07 -10.08
C THR A 189 -2.69 18.91 -10.78
N GLY A 190 -1.62 19.18 -11.54
CA GLY A 190 -0.84 18.17 -12.27
C GLY A 190 0.31 17.54 -11.48
N ALA A 191 0.49 17.87 -10.20
CA ALA A 191 1.59 17.36 -9.39
C ALA A 191 1.44 15.88 -9.03
N ALA A 192 0.24 15.47 -8.62
CA ALA A 192 -0.08 14.07 -8.36
C ALA A 192 -0.43 13.35 -9.67
N LYS A 193 0.29 12.28 -9.98
CA LYS A 193 0.04 11.47 -11.19
C LYS A 193 -0.03 10.00 -10.84
N ARG A 194 -0.99 9.29 -11.43
CA ARG A 194 -1.14 7.84 -11.28
C ARG A 194 -0.08 7.14 -12.13
N TRP A 195 0.76 6.32 -11.50
CA TRP A 195 1.78 5.54 -12.21
C TRP A 195 1.37 4.07 -12.39
N ASP A 196 0.38 3.60 -11.63
CA ASP A 196 -0.05 2.21 -11.66
C ASP A 196 -1.52 2.03 -11.29
N ASP A 197 -2.10 0.94 -11.81
CA ASP A 197 -3.53 0.64 -11.78
C ASP A 197 -3.78 -0.88 -11.86
N ALA A 198 -4.22 -1.48 -10.76
CA ALA A 198 -4.49 -2.92 -10.64
C ALA A 198 -5.97 -3.18 -10.36
N ASP A 199 -6.66 -3.78 -11.33
CA ASP A 199 -8.00 -4.35 -11.16
C ASP A 199 -7.91 -5.73 -10.49
N LEU A 200 -8.43 -5.82 -9.27
CA LEU A 200 -8.40 -7.02 -8.44
C LEU A 200 -9.60 -7.94 -8.73
N THR A 201 -10.59 -7.49 -9.50
CA THR A 201 -11.81 -8.26 -9.80
C THR A 201 -11.66 -9.23 -10.97
N GLY A 202 -10.70 -9.00 -11.88
CA GLY A 202 -10.51 -9.82 -13.08
C GLY A 202 -9.06 -9.89 -13.56
N GLY A 203 -8.82 -10.71 -14.60
CA GLY A 203 -7.55 -10.79 -15.33
C GLY A 203 -6.36 -11.39 -14.57
N LYS A 204 -5.24 -11.60 -15.27
CA LYS A 204 -3.98 -12.04 -14.65
C LYS A 204 -3.22 -10.83 -14.15
N LEU A 205 -3.17 -10.64 -12.84
CA LEU A 205 -2.35 -9.60 -12.22
C LEU A 205 -0.87 -9.98 -12.32
N ARG A 206 -0.03 -8.97 -12.57
CA ARG A 206 1.42 -9.11 -12.57
C ARG A 206 1.98 -8.43 -11.33
N SER A 207 2.85 -9.12 -10.61
CA SER A 207 3.57 -8.61 -9.44
C SER A 207 4.76 -7.73 -9.80
N ILE A 208 5.23 -7.83 -11.04
CA ILE A 208 6.19 -6.90 -11.62
C ILE A 208 5.41 -5.83 -12.37
N ARG A 209 5.56 -4.58 -11.92
CA ARG A 209 4.83 -3.43 -12.45
C ARG A 209 5.77 -2.25 -12.67
N THR A 210 5.55 -1.50 -13.73
CA THR A 210 6.40 -0.38 -14.15
C THR A 210 5.54 0.79 -14.59
N GLY A 211 5.98 2.01 -14.30
CA GLY A 211 5.33 3.23 -14.74
C GLY A 211 6.34 4.33 -15.00
N GLU A 212 5.98 5.28 -15.86
CA GLU A 212 6.76 6.48 -16.11
C GLU A 212 5.87 7.71 -15.95
N LEU A 213 6.36 8.71 -15.24
CA LEU A 213 5.70 9.99 -15.01
C LEU A 213 6.63 11.13 -15.42
N GLN A 214 6.05 12.24 -15.89
CA GLN A 214 6.81 13.43 -16.28
C GLN A 214 6.13 14.70 -15.79
N TRP A 215 6.87 15.71 -15.33
CA TRP A 215 6.34 17.02 -14.92
C TRP A 215 7.12 18.15 -15.62
N HIS A 216 6.39 19.02 -16.32
CA HIS A 216 6.94 20.23 -16.92
C HIS A 216 7.03 21.34 -15.86
N ILE A 217 8.20 21.92 -15.70
CA ILE A 217 8.48 22.88 -14.62
C ILE A 217 8.17 24.30 -15.07
N GLY A 218 7.10 24.88 -14.50
CA GLY A 218 6.68 26.25 -14.81
C GLY A 218 7.48 27.35 -14.09
N SER A 219 8.18 27.01 -13.01
CA SER A 219 8.99 27.93 -12.20
C SER A 219 10.13 27.17 -11.53
N PRO A 220 11.30 27.78 -11.30
CA PRO A 220 12.44 27.08 -10.71
C PRO A 220 12.08 26.40 -9.39
N VAL A 221 12.50 25.15 -9.23
CA VAL A 221 12.16 24.32 -8.05
C VAL A 221 13.28 23.32 -7.76
N THR A 222 13.46 22.98 -6.49
CA THR A 222 14.34 21.88 -6.08
C THR A 222 13.50 20.67 -5.70
N ILE A 223 13.83 19.51 -6.24
CA ILE A 223 13.19 18.22 -5.95
C ILE A 223 14.10 17.41 -5.05
N TYR A 224 13.56 16.98 -3.92
CA TYR A 224 14.26 16.22 -2.88
C TYR A 224 13.87 14.73 -2.87
N GLY A 225 12.93 14.33 -3.71
CA GLY A 225 12.47 12.96 -3.84
C GLY A 225 11.04 12.92 -4.37
N PHE A 226 10.38 11.81 -4.14
CA PHE A 226 9.00 11.57 -4.55
C PHE A 226 8.20 11.00 -3.39
N ALA A 227 6.98 11.48 -3.23
CA ALA A 227 6.00 10.87 -2.35
C ALA A 227 5.13 9.92 -3.18
N LEU A 228 4.92 8.70 -2.67
CA LEU A 228 4.03 7.70 -3.21
C LEU A 228 2.90 7.43 -2.22
N TRP A 229 1.72 7.20 -2.75
CA TRP A 229 0.55 6.76 -1.98
C TRP A 229 -0.38 5.96 -2.89
N TRP A 230 -1.41 5.38 -2.30
CA TRP A 230 -2.36 4.57 -3.01
C TRP A 230 -3.81 4.96 -2.68
N VAL A 231 -4.68 4.62 -3.62
CA VAL A 231 -6.12 4.75 -3.53
C VAL A 231 -6.69 3.38 -3.83
N CYS A 232 -7.39 2.81 -2.86
CA CYS A 232 -7.98 1.49 -2.95
C CYS A 232 -9.50 1.62 -3.03
N THR A 233 -10.06 1.21 -4.16
CA THR A 233 -11.50 1.07 -4.32
C THR A 233 -11.92 -0.25 -3.69
N LEU A 234 -12.64 -0.18 -2.56
CA LEU A 234 -13.22 -1.36 -1.91
C LEU A 234 -14.43 -1.86 -2.70
N LEU A 235 -15.28 -0.92 -3.13
CA LEU A 235 -16.47 -1.09 -3.97
C LEU A 235 -16.71 0.22 -4.75
N PRO A 236 -17.52 0.24 -5.83
CA PRO A 236 -17.92 1.48 -6.48
C PRO A 236 -18.49 2.49 -5.48
N GLY A 237 -17.86 3.67 -5.38
CA GLY A 237 -18.26 4.73 -4.43
C GLY A 237 -17.77 4.55 -2.98
N ILE A 238 -16.95 3.54 -2.70
CA ILE A 238 -16.30 3.32 -1.41
C ILE A 238 -14.80 3.17 -1.63
N VAL A 239 -14.08 4.23 -1.29
CA VAL A 239 -12.65 4.37 -1.54
C VAL A 239 -11.93 4.61 -0.22
N LEU A 240 -10.78 3.96 -0.08
CA LEU A 240 -9.81 4.14 0.99
C LEU A 240 -8.56 4.76 0.38
N SER A 241 -8.11 5.91 0.88
CA SER A 241 -7.01 6.67 0.29
C SER A 241 -5.94 6.95 1.34
N THR A 242 -4.68 6.79 0.94
CA THR A 242 -3.51 7.20 1.74
C THR A 242 -2.90 8.50 1.22
N SER A 243 -3.64 9.25 0.41
CA SER A 243 -3.20 10.55 -0.13
C SER A 243 -2.84 11.55 0.98
N PRO A 244 -1.74 12.32 0.84
CA PRO A 244 -1.42 13.46 1.69
C PRO A 244 -2.55 14.49 1.86
N LYS A 245 -3.52 14.51 0.93
CA LYS A 245 -4.65 15.44 0.91
C LYS A 245 -5.89 14.92 1.63
N GLU A 246 -5.88 13.66 2.04
CA GLU A 246 -6.98 12.99 2.74
C GLU A 246 -6.67 12.87 4.25
N PRO A 247 -7.66 12.53 5.09
CA PRO A 247 -7.42 12.27 6.50
C PRO A 247 -6.31 11.21 6.70
N PRO A 248 -5.41 11.40 7.69
CA PRO A 248 -4.30 10.49 7.91
C PRO A 248 -4.76 9.06 8.23
N THR A 249 -4.04 8.10 7.64
CA THR A 249 -4.17 6.68 7.92
C THR A 249 -2.88 6.15 8.56
N HIS A 250 -2.94 4.95 9.12
CA HIS A 250 -1.76 4.31 9.71
C HIS A 250 -0.69 3.94 8.68
N TRP A 251 -1.08 3.76 7.41
CA TRP A 251 -0.15 3.47 6.31
C TRP A 251 0.75 4.64 5.95
N GLN A 252 0.34 5.87 6.25
CA GLN A 252 1.06 7.08 5.84
C GLN A 252 1.36 7.07 4.34
N GLN A 253 2.52 7.59 3.93
CA GLN A 253 2.99 7.60 2.55
C GLN A 253 4.39 7.01 2.44
N ILE A 254 4.79 6.69 1.23
CA ILE A 254 6.15 6.26 0.92
C ILE A 254 6.95 7.47 0.42
N PHE A 255 8.11 7.72 1.03
CA PHE A 255 9.10 8.67 0.53
C PHE A 255 10.22 7.91 -0.18
N LEU A 256 10.46 8.31 -1.44
CA LEU A 256 11.57 7.86 -2.28
C LEU A 256 12.57 9.00 -2.44
N PRO A 257 13.72 9.00 -1.75
CA PRO A 257 14.71 10.08 -1.88
C PRO A 257 15.37 10.08 -3.26
N VAL A 258 15.89 11.23 -3.67
CA VAL A 258 16.94 11.30 -4.71
C VAL A 258 18.30 11.36 -4.02
N GLU A 259 19.33 10.79 -4.64
CA GLU A 259 20.69 10.77 -4.10
C GLU A 259 21.25 12.18 -3.88
N GLN A 260 20.98 13.08 -4.83
CA GLN A 260 21.29 14.51 -4.78
C GLN A 260 20.05 15.33 -5.16
N PRO A 261 19.75 16.43 -4.44
CA PRO A 261 18.61 17.28 -4.78
C PRO A 261 18.70 17.82 -6.22
N LEU A 262 17.64 17.61 -7.00
CA LEU A 262 17.57 18.04 -8.40
C LEU A 262 17.08 19.49 -8.47
N ARG A 263 17.88 20.40 -9.01
CA ARG A 263 17.50 21.81 -9.20
C ARG A 263 17.02 22.01 -10.63
N LEU A 264 15.72 22.13 -10.82
CA LEU A 264 15.13 22.34 -12.14
C LEU A 264 14.81 23.81 -12.40
N ALA A 265 15.13 24.26 -13.60
CA ALA A 265 14.79 25.58 -14.11
C ALA A 265 13.41 25.59 -14.78
N LYS A 266 12.88 26.79 -15.04
CA LYS A 266 11.65 26.97 -15.82
C LYS A 266 11.85 26.40 -17.23
N GLY A 267 10.88 25.61 -17.71
CA GLY A 267 10.88 25.00 -19.03
C GLY A 267 11.53 23.61 -19.08
N GLU A 268 12.19 23.17 -18.01
CA GLU A 268 12.73 21.82 -17.90
C GLU A 268 11.63 20.80 -17.53
N THR A 269 11.94 19.53 -17.73
CA THR A 269 11.05 18.40 -17.39
C THR A 269 11.73 17.48 -16.38
N LEU A 270 11.00 17.16 -15.31
CA LEU A 270 11.35 16.07 -14.40
C LEU A 270 10.70 14.78 -14.90
N ARG A 271 11.46 13.70 -15.10
CA ARG A 271 10.92 12.35 -15.35
C ARG A 271 11.19 11.44 -14.17
N LEU A 272 10.21 10.61 -13.83
CA LEU A 272 10.32 9.53 -12.86
C LEU A 272 9.96 8.21 -13.55
N GLY A 273 10.92 7.29 -13.61
CA GLY A 273 10.66 5.87 -13.87
C GLY A 273 10.47 5.13 -12.55
N LEU A 274 9.42 4.32 -12.44
CA LEU A 274 9.13 3.47 -11.29
C LEU A 274 9.05 2.02 -11.72
N ARG A 275 9.60 1.14 -10.90
CA ARG A 275 9.41 -0.30 -11.01
C ARG A 275 9.20 -0.90 -9.62
N SER A 276 8.16 -1.73 -9.50
CA SER A 276 7.83 -2.52 -8.32
C SER A 276 7.89 -4.01 -8.63
N ASP A 277 8.44 -4.81 -7.71
CA ASP A 277 8.47 -6.26 -7.74
C ASP A 277 7.93 -6.82 -6.41
N SER A 278 6.66 -7.25 -6.42
CA SER A 278 5.98 -7.77 -5.23
C SER A 278 5.83 -9.29 -5.22
N ARG A 279 6.64 -10.00 -6.02
CA ARG A 279 6.60 -11.48 -6.07
C ARG A 279 6.90 -12.05 -4.67
N PRO A 280 6.27 -13.17 -4.25
CA PRO A 280 6.49 -13.75 -2.93
C PRO A 280 7.97 -13.98 -2.57
N ALA A 281 8.78 -14.45 -3.53
CA ALA A 281 10.21 -14.67 -3.33
C ALA A 281 11.03 -13.38 -3.11
N VAL A 282 10.51 -12.23 -3.56
CA VAL A 282 11.15 -10.90 -3.44
C VAL A 282 10.59 -10.14 -2.24
N LYS A 283 9.38 -10.49 -1.77
CA LYS A 283 8.54 -9.72 -0.84
C LYS A 283 8.12 -8.39 -1.47
N ILE A 284 9.01 -7.41 -1.44
CA ILE A 284 8.82 -6.13 -2.12
C ILE A 284 10.18 -5.55 -2.51
N ASN A 285 10.30 -5.08 -3.75
CA ASN A 285 11.42 -4.27 -4.20
C ASN A 285 10.92 -3.12 -5.07
N VAL A 286 11.24 -1.90 -4.67
CA VAL A 286 10.98 -0.70 -5.46
C VAL A 286 12.31 -0.14 -5.96
N SER A 287 12.35 0.18 -7.25
CA SER A 287 13.46 0.89 -7.87
C SER A 287 12.91 2.08 -8.64
N TRP A 288 13.61 3.20 -8.58
CA TRP A 288 13.18 4.44 -9.21
C TRP A 288 14.34 5.18 -9.85
N THR A 289 14.06 5.83 -10.98
CA THR A 289 15.01 6.66 -11.71
C THR A 289 14.44 8.05 -11.87
N ALA A 290 15.19 9.06 -11.45
CA ALA A 290 14.83 10.46 -11.59
C ALA A 290 15.73 11.12 -12.64
N GLU A 291 15.13 11.72 -13.67
CA GLU A 291 15.86 12.40 -14.74
C GLU A 291 15.46 13.87 -14.85
N GLN A 292 16.46 14.73 -15.03
CA GLN A 292 16.28 16.13 -15.40
C GLN A 292 16.50 16.28 -16.89
N ILE A 293 15.51 16.84 -17.59
CA ILE A 293 15.50 17.00 -19.04
C ILE A 293 15.43 18.50 -19.35
N SER A 294 16.34 18.98 -20.18
CA SER A 294 16.38 20.38 -20.60
C SER A 294 15.11 20.78 -21.37
N ALA A 295 14.88 22.09 -21.52
CA ALA A 295 13.82 22.60 -22.39
C ALA A 295 13.95 22.15 -23.87
N SER A 296 15.16 21.77 -24.31
CA SER A 296 15.43 21.21 -25.64
C SER A 296 15.25 19.68 -25.73
N GLY A 297 14.84 19.01 -24.65
CA GLY A 297 14.61 17.56 -24.60
C GLY A 297 15.86 16.71 -24.32
N LYS A 298 17.00 17.32 -23.98
CA LYS A 298 18.25 16.59 -23.65
C LYS A 298 18.26 16.21 -22.18
N THR A 299 18.54 14.94 -21.86
CA THR A 299 18.80 14.52 -20.48
C THR A 299 20.06 15.21 -19.95
N MET A 300 19.91 15.98 -18.88
CA MET A 300 20.97 16.73 -18.20
C MET A 300 21.58 15.94 -17.04
N GLY A 301 20.79 15.09 -16.39
CA GLY A 301 21.22 14.25 -15.27
C GLY A 301 20.22 13.14 -15.00
N SER A 302 20.70 12.03 -14.45
CA SER A 302 19.90 10.87 -14.09
C SER A 302 20.44 10.27 -12.79
N GLN A 303 19.53 9.87 -11.89
CA GLN A 303 19.84 9.20 -10.63
C GLN A 303 18.96 7.95 -10.51
N SER A 304 19.57 6.79 -10.24
CA SER A 304 18.86 5.51 -10.17
C SER A 304 19.07 4.84 -8.81
N MET A 305 17.98 4.59 -8.12
CA MET A 305 17.94 3.97 -6.80
C MET A 305 17.22 2.62 -6.88
N ASP A 306 17.70 1.64 -6.11
CA ASP A 306 17.09 0.30 -6.01
C ASP A 306 17.21 -0.20 -4.57
N MET A 307 16.09 -0.59 -3.95
CA MET A 307 16.06 -1.17 -2.61
C MET A 307 17.01 -2.36 -2.43
N ARG A 308 17.38 -3.10 -3.48
CA ARG A 308 18.42 -4.15 -3.39
C ARG A 308 19.80 -3.63 -3.01
N LYS A 309 20.07 -2.35 -3.22
CA LYS A 309 21.32 -1.68 -2.87
C LYS A 309 21.25 -0.99 -1.50
N GLY A 310 20.05 -0.92 -0.91
CA GLY A 310 19.74 -0.33 0.39
C GLY A 310 20.23 -1.14 1.58
#